data_AF-H2BC29-F1
#
_entry.id   AF-H2BC29-F1
#
_cell.length_a   1.000
_cell.length_b   1.000
_cell.length_c   1.000
_cell.angle_alpha   90.00
_cell.angle_beta   90.00
_cell.angle_gamma   90.00
#
_symmetry.space_group_name_H-M   'P 1'
#
loop_
_entity.id
_entity.type
_entity.pdbx_description
1 polymer ?
#
loop_
_entity_poly.entity_id
_entity_poly.type
_entity_poly.pdbx_seq_one_letter_code
_entity_poly.pdbx_strand_id
1 'polypeptide(L)' 'IESMETFVYTFTLILTFGIIYFAIFYREPPKVPTKKKK' A
#
# COMPACT_ATOMS: atom_id res chain seq x y z
N ILE A 1 -30.22 5.36 0.52
CA ILE A 1 -29.47 4.16 0.91
C ILE A 1 -28.36 3.91 -0.11
N GLU A 2 -28.69 3.86 -1.41
CA GLU A 2 -27.73 3.67 -2.51
C GLU A 2 -26.55 4.67 -2.57
N SER A 3 -26.77 5.94 -2.22
CA SER A 3 -25.73 6.98 -2.24
C SER A 3 -24.73 6.90 -1.07
N MET A 4 -25.15 6.42 0.10
CA MET A 4 -24.23 6.20 1.24
C MET A 4 -23.39 4.96 1.03
N GLU A 5 -24.00 3.87 0.57
CA GLU A 5 -23.28 2.62 0.30
C GLU A 5 -22.25 2.80 -0.82
N THR A 6 -22.61 3.52 -1.90
CA THR A 6 -21.65 3.85 -2.97
C THR A 6 -20.45 4.64 -2.45
N PHE A 7 -20.68 5.60 -1.54
CA PHE A 7 -19.59 6.36 -0.91
C PHE A 7 -18.70 5.46 -0.05
N VAL A 8 -19.29 4.58 0.75
CA VAL A 8 -18.56 3.62 1.58
C VAL A 8 -17.72 2.67 0.72
N TYR A 9 -18.30 2.07 -0.32
CA TYR A 9 -17.55 1.16 -1.20
C TYR A 9 -16.43 1.85 -1.96
N THR A 10 -16.70 3.05 -2.48
CA THR A 10 -15.69 3.86 -3.17
C THR A 10 -14.56 4.25 -2.22
N PHE A 11 -14.91 4.67 -0.99
CA PHE A 11 -13.92 5.03 0.02
C PHE A 11 -13.07 3.82 0.44
N THR A 12 -13.69 2.66 0.70
CA THR A 12 -12.98 1.41 1.00
C THR A 12 -12.05 1.00 -0.14
N LEU A 13 -12.50 1.14 -1.39
CA LEU A 13 -11.70 0.84 -2.57
C LEU A 13 -10.47 1.76 -2.66
N ILE A 14 -10.67 3.07 -2.57
CA ILE A 14 -9.60 4.08 -2.61
C ILE A 14 -8.62 3.88 -1.45
N LEU A 15 -9.12 3.60 -0.25
CA LEU A 15 -8.29 3.36 0.92
C LEU A 15 -7.43 2.10 0.74
N THR A 16 -8.01 1.03 0.21
CA THR A 16 -7.28 -0.23 -0.08
C THR A 16 -6.19 -0.01 -1.10
N PHE A 17 -6.49 0.66 -2.22
CA PHE A 17 -5.49 0.99 -3.23
C PHE A 17 -4.42 1.95 -2.70
N GLY A 18 -4.80 2.93 -1.89
CA GLY A 18 -3.89 3.86 -1.24
C GLY A 18 -2.90 3.13 -0.31
N ILE A 19 -3.39 2.25 0.56
CA ILE A 19 -2.54 1.47 1.47
C ILE A 19 -1.57 0.58 0.70
N ILE A 20 -2.02 -0.11 -0.35
CA ILE A 20 -1.15 -0.95 -1.19
C ILE A 20 -0.08 -0.10 -1.88
N TYR A 21 -0.44 1.07 -2.42
CA TYR A 21 0.50 2.01 -3.02
C TYR A 21 1.57 2.44 -2.00
N PHE A 22 1.15 2.87 -0.80
CA PHE A 22 2.09 3.26 0.25
C PHE A 22 3.00 2.11 0.68
N ALA A 23 2.46 0.90 0.83
CA ALA A 23 3.22 -0.28 1.21
C ALA A 23 4.27 -0.71 0.17
N ILE A 24 4.08 -0.42 -1.12
CA ILE A 24 5.04 -0.76 -2.17
C ILE A 24 6.12 0.32 -2.33
N PHE A 25 5.72 1.59 -2.38
CA PHE A 25 6.64 2.69 -2.68
C PHE A 25 7.39 3.22 -1.46
N TYR A 26 6.79 3.14 -0.27
CA TYR A 26 7.36 3.68 0.97
C TYR A 26 7.86 2.58 1.93
N ARG A 27 7.90 1.32 1.50
CA ARG A 27 8.59 0.28 2.30
C ARG A 27 10.09 0.56 2.34
N GLU A 28 10.70 0.19 3.47
CA GLU A 28 12.15 0.23 3.60
C GLU A 28 12.79 -0.59 2.46
N PRO A 29 13.74 -0.01 1.70
CA PRO A 29 14.39 -0.74 0.64
C PRO A 29 15.09 -1.97 1.24
N PRO A 30 15.02 -3.14 0.57
CA PRO A 30 15.67 -4.34 1.09
C PRO A 30 17.17 -4.08 1.23
N LYS A 31 17.69 -4.24 2.46
CA LYS A 31 19.12 -4.17 2.72
C LYS A 31 19.79 -5.37 2.07
N VAL A 32 20.48 -5.14 0.96
CA VAL A 32 21.27 -6.20 0.30
C VAL A 32 22.43 -6.56 1.23
N PRO A 33 22.53 -7.82 1.71
CA PRO A 33 23.67 -8.22 2.51
C PRO A 33 24.91 -8.23 1.62
N THR A 34 25.76 -7.21 1.75
CA THR A 34 27.08 -7.23 1.12
C THR A 34 27.90 -8.31 1.81
N LYS A 35 28.04 -9.50 1.19
CA LYS A 35 29.06 -10.46 1.62
C LYS A 35 30.40 -9.75 1.51
N LYS A 36 31.01 -9.39 2.64
CA LYS A 36 32.43 -9.05 2.68
C LYS A 36 33.17 -10.28 2.16
N LYS A 37 33.62 -10.24 0.90
CA LYS A 37 34.62 -11.19 0.41
C LYS A 37 35.87 -10.91 1.24
N LYS A 38 36.16 -11.81 2.17
CA LYS A 38 37.42 -11.84 2.91
C LYS A 38 38.49 -12.45 2.03
#